data_AF-A0A2V6R0I3-F1
#
_entry.id   AF-A0A2V6R0I3-F1
#
_cell.length_a   1.000
_cell.length_b   1.000
_cell.length_c   1.000
_cell.angle_alpha   90.00
_cell.angle_beta   90.00
_cell.angle_gamma   90.00
#
_symmetry.space_group_name_H-M   'P 1'
#
loop_
_entity.id
_entity.type
_entity.pdbx_description
1 polymer ?
#
loop_
_entity_poly.entity_id
_entity_poly.type
_entity_poly.pdbx_seq_one_letter_code
_entity_poly.pdbx_strand_id
1 'polypeptide(L)' 'MARRLAPADVALLAELVGLRFPTEDLAPLAEALDAHLAFVAPLLQADLDDVNPSLTHDPRWRD' A
#
# COMPACT_ATOMS: atom_id res chain seq x y z
N MET A 1 -0.38 -17.10 1.79
CA MET A 1 -0.02 -16.40 0.55
C MET A 1 -0.96 -15.19 0.45
N ALA A 2 -0.42 -13.97 0.39
CA ALA A 2 -1.26 -12.78 0.29
C ALA A 2 -2.06 -12.82 -1.02
N ARG A 3 -3.34 -12.44 -0.97
CA ARG A 3 -4.19 -12.31 -2.16
C ARG A 3 -3.58 -11.25 -3.08
N ARG A 4 -3.47 -11.56 -4.38
CA ARG A 4 -3.14 -10.57 -5.41
C ARG A 4 -4.28 -9.58 -5.60
N LEU A 5 -3.94 -8.32 -5.82
CA LEU A 5 -4.89 -7.27 -6.16
C LEU A 5 -5.48 -7.50 -7.54
N ALA A 6 -6.80 -7.36 -7.65
CA ALA A 6 -7.50 -7.33 -8.92
C ALA A 6 -7.62 -5.88 -9.43
N PRO A 7 -7.84 -5.65 -10.74
CA PRO A 7 -8.13 -4.31 -11.27
C PRO A 7 -9.31 -3.62 -10.57
N ALA A 8 -10.31 -4.40 -10.12
CA ALA A 8 -11.44 -3.90 -9.34
C ALA A 8 -11.02 -3.35 -7.96
N ASP A 9 -10.00 -3.93 -7.33
CA ASP A 9 -9.46 -3.43 -6.07
C ASP A 9 -8.79 -2.05 -6.29
N VAL A 10 -8.09 -1.87 -7.41
CA VAL A 10 -7.49 -0.57 -7.79
C VAL A 10 -8.56 0.48 -8.11
N ALA A 11 -9.61 0.11 -8.84
CA ALA A 11 -10.73 1.02 -9.10
C ALA A 11 -11.40 1.50 -7.81
N LEU A 12 -11.62 0.59 -6.85
CA LEU A 12 -12.15 0.92 -5.54
C LEU A 12 -11.22 1.88 -4.77
N LEU A 13 -9.92 1.59 -4.73
CA LEU A 13 -8.94 2.45 -4.07
C LEU A 13 -8.89 3.85 -4.71
N ALA A 14 -8.95 3.93 -6.04
CA ALA A 14 -8.97 5.19 -6.78
C ALA A 14 -10.20 6.03 -6.41
N GLU A 15 -11.37 5.41 -6.31
CA GLU A 15 -12.61 6.08 -5.89
C GLU A 15 -12.49 6.66 -4.48
N LEU A 16 -11.93 5.91 -3.53
CA LEU A 16 -11.76 6.33 -2.14
C LEU A 16 -10.87 7.59 -2.00
N VAL A 17 -9.91 7.77 -2.90
CA VAL A 17 -9.01 8.94 -2.90
C VAL A 17 -9.41 10.01 -3.93
N GLY A 18 -10.55 9.84 -4.60
CA GLY A 18 -11.06 10.79 -5.59
C GLY A 18 -10.25 10.85 -6.89
N LEU A 19 -9.49 9.81 -7.22
CA LEU A 19 -8.75 9.67 -8.47
C LEU A 19 -9.56 8.88 -9.51
N ARG A 20 -9.27 9.14 -10.79
CA ARG A 20 -9.84 8.39 -11.91
C ARG A 20 -8.72 7.94 -12.83
N PHE A 21 -8.75 6.67 -13.21
CA PHE A 21 -7.82 6.08 -14.15
C PHE A 21 -8.58 5.52 -15.36
N PRO A 22 -7.99 5.59 -16.57
CA PRO A 22 -8.43 4.80 -17.70
C PRO A 22 -8.52 3.30 -17.35
N THR A 23 -9.45 2.58 -17.98
CA THR A 23 -9.69 1.16 -17.65
C THR A 23 -8.49 0.29 -18.02
N GLU A 24 -7.81 0.64 -19.11
CA GLU A 24 -6.58 0.02 -19.60
C GLU A 24 -5.41 0.11 -18.60
N ASP A 25 -5.43 1.09 -17.70
CA ASP A 25 -4.37 1.30 -16.71
C ASP A 25 -4.60 0.51 -15.41
N LEU A 26 -5.81 0.01 -15.16
CA LEU A 26 -6.15 -0.64 -13.89
C LEU A 26 -5.39 -1.95 -13.66
N ALA A 27 -5.17 -2.73 -14.72
CA ALA A 27 -4.42 -3.99 -14.64
C ALA A 27 -2.92 -3.77 -14.35
N PRO A 28 -2.18 -2.93 -15.11
CA PRO A 28 -0.77 -2.67 -14.79
C PRO A 28 -0.59 -1.96 -13.43
N LEU A 29 -1.55 -1.13 -13.02
CA LEU A 29 -1.53 -0.55 -11.67
C LEU A 29 -1.70 -1.63 -10.59
N ALA A 30 -2.59 -2.61 -10.79
CA ALA A 30 -2.76 -3.72 -9.83
C ALA A 30 -1.46 -4.52 -9.67
N GLU A 31 -0.75 -4.80 -10.76
CA GLU A 31 0.55 -5.47 -10.73
C GLU A 31 1.61 -4.64 -9.99
N ALA A 32 1.66 -3.33 -10.25
CA ALA A 32 2.60 -2.42 -9.59
C ALA A 32 2.34 -2.31 -8.08
N LEU A 33 1.06 -2.24 -7.66
CA LEU A 33 0.68 -2.24 -6.26
C LEU A 33 0.98 -3.59 -5.59
N ASP A 34 0.73 -4.72 -6.25
CA ASP A 34 1.09 -6.04 -5.74
C ASP A 34 2.61 -6.15 -5.50
N ALA A 35 3.43 -5.62 -6.41
CA ALA A 35 4.88 -5.57 -6.22
C ALA A 35 5.28 -4.72 -5.01
N HIS A 36 4.62 -3.57 -4.79
CA HIS A 36 4.84 -2.74 -3.61
C HIS A 36 4.42 -3.45 -2.32
N LEU A 37 3.26 -4.12 -2.32
CA LEU A 37 2.79 -4.90 -1.17
C LEU A 37 3.76 -6.04 -0.84
N ALA A 38 4.26 -6.74 -1.86
CA ALA A 38 5.26 -7.79 -1.68
C ALA A 38 6.59 -7.23 -1.11
N PHE A 39 7.00 -6.05 -1.54
CA PHE A 39 8.20 -5.38 -1.03
C PHE A 39 8.07 -5.03 0.46
N VAL A 40 6.90 -4.55 0.92
CA VAL A 40 6.68 -4.18 2.33
C VAL A 40 6.22 -5.35 3.22
N ALA A 41 5.81 -6.48 2.63
CA ALA A 41 5.32 -7.64 3.37
C ALA A 41 6.24 -8.13 4.52
N PRO A 42 7.59 -8.10 4.41
CA PRO A 42 8.46 -8.50 5.52
C PRO A 42 8.30 -7.64 6.77
N LEU A 43 7.87 -6.37 6.65
CA LEU A 43 7.64 -5.48 7.79
C LEU A 43 6.50 -5.98 8.70
N LEU A 44 5.58 -6.77 8.15
CA LEU A 44 4.48 -7.37 8.92
C LEU A 44 4.93 -8.51 9.84
N GLN A 45 6.19 -8.95 9.73
CA GLN A 45 6.77 -9.99 10.59
C GLN A 45 7.56 -9.39 11.77
N ALA A 46 7.61 -8.07 11.89
CA ALA A 46 8.27 -7.43 13.02
C ALA A 46 7.52 -7.73 14.33
N ASP A 47 8.27 -8.07 15.37
CA ASP A 47 7.75 -8.16 16.73
C ASP A 47 7.53 -6.74 17.28
N LEU A 48 6.27 -6.38 17.49
CA LEU A 48 5.83 -5.04 17.89
C LEU A 48 4.99 -5.06 19.17
N ASP A 49 4.96 -6.17 19.92
CA ASP A 49 4.04 -6.36 21.05
C ASP A 49 4.19 -5.29 22.15
N ASP A 50 5.41 -4.81 22.38
CA ASP A 50 5.73 -3.74 23.36
C ASP A 50 6.19 -2.42 22.71
N VAL A 51 6.03 -2.28 21.39
CA VAL A 51 6.45 -1.09 20.64
C VAL A 51 5.28 -0.12 20.52
N ASN A 52 5.36 1.01 21.23
CA ASN A 52 4.39 2.08 21.05
C ASN A 52 4.53 2.70 19.64
N PRO A 53 3.43 2.86 18.89
CA PRO A 53 3.48 3.55 17.61
C PRO A 53 3.96 4.99 17.82
N SER A 54 4.91 5.43 17.01
CA SER A 54 5.34 6.83 17.05
C SER A 54 4.23 7.72 16.49
N LEU A 55 3.51 8.41 17.37
CA LEU A 55 2.43 9.34 17.03
C LEU A 55 2.94 10.76 16.71
N THR A 56 4.18 11.05 17.08
CA THR A 56 4.85 12.32 16.81
C THR A 56 5.83 12.16 15.66
N HIS A 57 5.80 13.11 14.73
CA HIS A 57 6.76 13.19 13.63
C HIS A 57 8.17 13.40 14.22
N ASP A 58 9.11 12.49 13.94
CA ASP A 58 10.48 12.60 14.41
C ASP A 58 11.19 13.71 13.62
N PRO A 59 11.64 14.81 14.27
CA PRO A 59 12.27 15.92 13.57
C PRO A 59 13.62 15.58 12.91
N ARG A 60 14.15 14.36 13.09
CA ARG A 60 15.31 13.83 12.34
C ARG A 60 14.95 13.38 10.92
N TRP A 61 13.67 13.16 10.63
CA TRP A 61 13.17 12.67 9.34
C TRP A 61 12.70 13.86 8.49
N ARG A 62 13.54 14.89 8.40
CA ARG A 62 13.33 16.06 7.54
C ARG A 62 13.98 15.83 6.18
N ASP A 63 13.34 16.37 5.15
CA ASP A 63 13.72 16.38 3.72
C ASP A 63 15.23 16.34 3.44
#